data_AF-A0A4C1UB42-F1
#
_entry.id   AF-A0A4C1UB42-F1
#
_cell.length_a   1.000
_cell.length_b   1.000
_cell.length_c   1.000
_cell.angle_alpha   90.00
_cell.angle_beta   90.00
_cell.angle_gamma   90.00
#
_symmetry.space_group_name_H-M   'P 1'
#
loop_
_entity.id
_entity.type
_entity.pdbx_description
1 polymer ?
#
loop_
_entity_poly.entity_id
_entity_poly.type
_entity_poly.pdbx_seq_one_letter_code
_entity_poly.pdbx_strand_id
1 'polypeptide(L)'
;MMCVKDVFLQRRRKTISVRPMIETGKRVTYQQIRTSLGISMNQVHKILHEHLGVRKLCIRWIPYNLTDAQKLRFGQRTVADGRIESESGTGGRSREHRPG
;
A
#
# COMPACT_ATOMS: atom_id res chain seq x y z
N MET A 1 14.88 -30.37 25.68
CA MET A 1 13.64 -30.52 24.89
C MET A 1 12.83 -29.24 25.11
N MET A 2 12.68 -28.38 24.09
CA MET A 2 11.93 -27.12 24.28
C MET A 2 10.43 -27.46 24.30
N CYS A 3 9.66 -26.94 25.26
CA CYS A 3 8.25 -27.29 25.36
C CYS A 3 7.47 -26.76 24.14
N VAL A 4 6.40 -27.44 23.74
CA VAL A 4 5.50 -26.95 22.68
C VAL A 4 4.95 -25.54 22.98
N LYS A 5 4.84 -25.20 24.27
CA LYS A 5 4.48 -23.86 24.77
C LYS A 5 5.57 -22.83 24.48
N ASP A 6 6.85 -23.18 24.62
CA ASP A 6 7.97 -22.30 24.28
C ASP A 6 8.02 -22.03 22.78
N VAL A 7 7.78 -23.04 21.95
CA VAL A 7 7.72 -22.88 20.49
C VAL A 7 6.59 -21.93 20.09
N PHE A 8 5.43 -22.03 20.73
CA PHE A 8 4.29 -21.14 20.49
C PHE A 8 4.53 -19.71 20.96
N LEU A 9 5.12 -19.52 22.15
CA LEU A 9 5.49 -18.21 22.68
C LEU A 9 6.57 -17.53 21.85
N GLN A 10 7.58 -18.28 21.40
CA GLN A 10 8.61 -17.77 20.50
C GLN A 10 8.01 -17.36 19.15
N ARG A 11 7.06 -18.12 18.62
CA ARG A 11 6.33 -17.76 17.41
C ARG A 11 5.55 -16.45 17.60
N ARG A 12 4.77 -16.35 18.68
CA ARG A 12 3.98 -15.15 19.00
C ARG A 12 4.87 -13.90 19.11
N ARG A 13 6.00 -13.99 19.82
CA ARG A 13 6.96 -12.88 19.97
C ARG A 13 7.49 -12.39 18.63
N LYS A 14 7.92 -13.30 17.74
CA LYS A 14 8.44 -12.96 16.41
C LYS A 14 7.38 -12.29 15.54
N THR A 15 6.15 -12.80 15.54
CA THR A 15 5.04 -12.21 14.78
C THR A 15 4.70 -10.79 15.26
N ILE A 16 4.68 -10.55 16.57
CA ILE A 16 4.39 -9.22 17.14
C ILE A 16 5.46 -8.19 16.75
N SER A 17 6.73 -8.61 16.65
CA SER A 17 7.82 -7.72 16.24
C SER A 17 7.81 -7.39 14.74
N VAL A 18 7.40 -8.31 13.87
CA VAL A 18 7.41 -8.10 12.41
C VAL A 18 6.23 -7.25 11.92
N ARG A 19 5.05 -7.32 12.58
CA ARG A 19 3.87 -6.50 12.21
C ARG A 19 4.14 -4.99 12.10
N PRO A 20 4.70 -4.32 13.13
CA PRO A 20 4.93 -2.88 13.06
C PRO A 20 5.98 -2.52 12.00
N MET A 21 6.94 -3.41 11.70
CA MET A 21 7.90 -3.16 10.61
C MET A 21 7.18 -3.03 9.26
N ILE A 22 6.23 -3.93 8.99
CA ILE A 22 5.44 -3.94 7.74
C ILE A 22 4.47 -2.76 7.69
N GLU A 23 3.82 -2.44 8.80
CA GLU A 23 2.86 -1.32 8.88
C GLU A 23 3.54 0.04 8.72
N THR A 24 4.74 0.21 9.29
CA THR A 24 5.53 1.44 9.17
C THR A 24 6.16 1.60 7.78
N GLY A 25 6.61 0.50 7.17
CA GLY A 25 7.36 0.51 5.93
C GLY A 25 6.58 -0.05 4.74
N LYS A 26 6.22 0.81 3.78
CA LYS A 26 5.62 0.38 2.50
C LYS A 26 6.52 -0.58 1.68
N ARG A 27 7.82 -0.67 2.01
CA ARG A 27 8.83 -1.47 1.28
C ARG A 27 9.86 -2.14 2.21
N VAL A 28 9.40 -2.89 3.21
CA VAL A 28 10.33 -3.73 4.03
C VAL A 28 10.88 -4.89 3.21
N THR A 29 12.19 -5.10 3.28
CA THR A 29 12.88 -6.21 2.61
C THR A 29 13.10 -7.40 3.55
N TYR A 30 13.25 -8.60 2.98
CA TYR A 30 13.53 -9.82 3.74
C TYR A 30 14.84 -9.72 4.53
N GLN A 31 15.85 -9.03 3.99
CA GLN A 31 17.14 -8.84 4.65
C GLN A 31 17.03 -7.92 5.87
N GLN A 32 16.22 -6.86 5.81
CA GLN A 32 15.98 -6.00 6.96
C GLN A 32 15.33 -6.78 8.11
N ILE A 33 14.30 -7.59 7.80
CA ILE A 33 13.65 -8.44 8.81
C ILE A 33 14.64 -9.46 9.37
N ARG A 34 15.46 -10.08 8.51
CA ARG A 34 16.50 -11.02 8.92
C ARG A 34 17.48 -10.38 9.90
N THR A 35 18.01 -9.20 9.56
CA THR A 35 19.02 -8.50 10.37
C THR A 35 18.42 -7.96 11.67
N SER A 36 17.19 -7.43 11.63
CA SER A 36 16.52 -6.90 12.82
C SER A 36 16.15 -7.98 13.85
N LEU A 37 15.75 -9.18 13.40
CA LEU A 37 15.34 -10.27 14.30
C LEU A 37 16.41 -11.34 14.52
N GLY A 38 17.53 -11.32 13.78
CA GLY A 38 18.59 -12.32 13.88
C GLY A 38 18.16 -13.75 13.52
N ILE A 39 17.16 -13.89 12.65
CA ILE A 39 16.56 -15.18 12.27
C ILE A 39 17.03 -15.65 10.89
N SER A 40 16.85 -16.93 10.58
CA SER A 40 17.16 -17.45 9.24
C SER A 40 16.14 -17.01 8.18
N MET A 41 16.55 -16.97 6.92
CA MET A 41 15.68 -16.58 5.79
C MET A 41 14.43 -17.45 5.68
N ASN A 42 14.54 -18.74 5.98
CA ASN A 42 13.39 -19.66 6.01
C ASN A 42 12.38 -19.25 7.09
N GLN A 43 12.85 -18.86 8.28
CA GLN A 43 11.95 -18.36 9.34
C GLN A 43 11.27 -17.06 8.94
N VAL A 44 11.96 -16.14 8.26
CA VAL A 44 11.34 -14.92 7.71
C VAL A 44 10.20 -15.27 6.76
N HIS A 45 10.43 -16.22 5.85
CA HIS A 45 9.40 -16.68 4.91
C HIS A 45 8.17 -17.25 5.62
N LYS A 46 8.37 -18.15 6.59
CA LYS A 46 7.27 -18.73 7.38
C LYS A 46 6.49 -17.68 8.15
N ILE A 47 7.17 -16.71 8.77
CA ILE A 47 6.49 -15.64 9.51
C ILE A 47 5.63 -14.79 8.57
N LEU A 48 6.15 -14.43 7.39
CA LEU A 48 5.42 -13.59 6.43
C LEU A 48 4.21 -14.32 5.83
N HIS A 49 4.39 -15.55 5.35
CA HIS A 49 3.35 -16.27 4.61
C HIS A 49 2.44 -17.11 5.51
N GLU A 50 2.99 -17.85 6.48
CA GLU A 50 2.19 -18.76 7.32
C GLU A 50 1.57 -18.04 8.53
N HIS A 51 2.30 -17.10 9.16
CA HIS A 51 1.81 -16.46 10.39
C HIS A 51 1.13 -15.11 10.17
N LEU A 52 1.59 -14.34 9.17
CA LEU A 52 1.06 -13.01 8.86
C LEU A 52 0.16 -13.00 7.62
N GLY A 53 0.28 -13.99 6.73
CA GLY A 53 -0.50 -14.06 5.48
C GLY A 53 -0.28 -12.85 4.56
N VAL A 54 0.84 -12.14 4.68
CA VAL A 54 1.09 -10.92 3.91
C VAL A 54 1.56 -11.28 2.51
N ARG A 55 0.98 -10.62 1.52
CA ARG A 55 1.34 -10.79 0.10
C ARG A 55 2.13 -9.57 -0.37
N LYS A 56 3.17 -9.81 -1.17
CA LYS A 56 3.90 -8.73 -1.84
C LYS A 56 2.98 -8.12 -2.91
N LEU A 57 2.63 -6.85 -2.74
CA LEU A 57 1.94 -6.10 -3.78
C LEU A 57 2.99 -5.66 -4.81
N CYS A 58 2.84 -6.14 -6.04
CA CYS A 58 3.61 -5.62 -7.18
C CYS A 58 2.97 -4.31 -7.63
N ILE A 59 3.75 -3.24 -7.67
CA ILE A 59 3.33 -2.00 -8.31
C ILE A 59 3.20 -2.24 -9.83
N ARG A 60 2.13 -1.70 -10.43
CA ARG A 60 1.98 -1.72 -11.89
C ARG A 60 3.08 -0.86 -12.51
N TRP A 61 3.56 -1.23 -13.70
CA TRP A 61 4.55 -0.44 -14.43
C TRP A 61 3.94 0.93 -14.76
N ILE A 62 4.55 2.01 -14.29
CA ILE A 62 4.11 3.38 -14.54
C ILE A 62 5.08 4.00 -15.57
N PRO A 63 4.59 4.40 -16.75
CA PRO A 63 5.42 5.12 -17.72
C PRO A 63 5.88 6.47 -17.16
N TYR A 64 7.13 6.85 -17.42
CA TYR A 64 7.79 7.99 -16.77
C TYR A 64 7.41 9.36 -17.39
N ASN A 65 7.00 9.38 -18.66
CA ASN A 65 6.68 10.60 -19.42
C ASN A 65 5.17 10.82 -19.57
N LEU A 66 4.45 10.80 -18.45
CA LEU A 66 3.02 11.08 -18.44
C LEU A 66 2.76 12.59 -18.40
N THR A 67 1.94 13.09 -19.33
CA THR A 67 1.37 14.45 -19.23
C THR A 67 0.48 14.55 -17.99
N ASP A 68 0.31 15.73 -17.39
CA ASP A 68 -0.49 15.87 -16.16
C ASP A 68 -1.96 15.41 -16.34
N ALA A 69 -2.52 15.59 -17.53
CA ALA A 69 -3.82 15.04 -17.91
C ALA A 69 -3.86 13.49 -17.90
N GLN A 70 -2.73 12.84 -18.20
CA GLN A 70 -2.62 11.38 -18.17
C GLN A 70 -2.37 10.88 -16.73
N LYS A 71 -1.57 11.61 -15.92
CA LYS A 71 -1.39 11.30 -14.49
C LYS A 71 -2.71 11.29 -13.73
N LEU A 72 -3.61 12.22 -14.05
CA LEU A 72 -4.96 12.28 -13.47
C LEU A 72 -5.76 10.99 -13.73
N ARG A 73 -5.62 10.41 -14.92
CA ARG A 73 -6.30 9.16 -15.30
C ARG A 73 -5.70 7.92 -14.65
N PHE A 74 -4.39 7.88 -14.42
CA PHE A 74 -3.72 6.75 -13.77
C PHE A 74 -3.77 6.81 -12.23
N GLY A 75 -3.92 8.01 -11.65
CA GLY A 75 -3.91 8.25 -10.20
C GLY A 75 -5.26 8.05 -9.50
N GLN A 76 -6.38 7.93 -10.21
CA GLN A 76 -7.70 7.84 -9.59
C GLN A 76 -8.32 6.45 -9.76
N ARG A 77 -8.05 5.58 -8.78
CA ARG A 77 -9.12 4.76 -8.21
C ARG A 77 -9.59 5.47 -6.94
N THR A 78 -10.26 6.61 -7.12
CA THR A 78 -11.05 7.22 -6.06
C THR A 78 -12.37 6.45 -6.00
N VAL A 79 -12.73 5.98 -4.81
CA VAL A 79 -14.05 5.43 -4.53
C VAL A 79 -15.03 6.58 -4.73
N ALA A 80 -15.74 6.57 -5.85
CA ALA A 80 -16.92 7.40 -6.02
C ALA A 80 -18.06 6.73 -5.25
N ASP A 81 -18.19 7.07 -3.97
CA ASP A 81 -19.48 7.00 -3.27
C ASP A 81 -19.51 8.11 -2.22
N GLY A 82 -20.41 9.07 -2.41
CA GLY A 82 -20.48 10.29 -1.60
C GLY A 82 -21.07 11.48 -2.36
N ARG A 83 -22.28 11.30 -2.87
CA ARG A 83 -23.14 12.34 -3.44
C ARG A 83 -23.47 13.39 -2.39
N ILE A 84 -23.14 14.67 -2.64
CA ILE A 84 -24.01 15.80 -2.27
C ILE A 84 -23.94 16.82 -3.41
N GLU A 85 -25.03 16.89 -4.17
CA GLU A 85 -25.31 17.97 -5.12
C GLU A 85 -25.74 19.20 -4.32
N SER A 86 -25.20 20.36 -4.66
CA SER A 86 -25.76 21.66 -4.28
C SER A 86 -25.50 22.62 -5.42
N GLU A 87 -26.49 22.68 -6.32
CA GLU A 87 -26.59 23.67 -7.36
C GLU A 87 -26.94 25.03 -6.74
N SER A 88 -26.19 26.08 -7.09
CA SER A 88 -26.68 27.46 -7.02
C SER A 88 -26.05 28.24 -8.17
N GLY A 89 -26.87 28.50 -9.19
CA GLY A 89 -26.47 29.17 -10.42
C GLY A 89 -26.37 30.69 -10.31
N THR A 90 -25.76 31.25 -11.36
CA THR A 90 -25.94 32.57 -12.02
C THR A 90 -24.80 32.61 -13.04
N GLY A 91 -25.00 32.47 -14.36
CA GLY A 91 -25.70 33.41 -15.23
C GLY A 91 -24.65 34.23 -16.01
N GLY A 92 -24.53 34.04 -17.33
CA GLY A 92 -23.74 34.92 -18.20
C GLY A 92 -23.07 34.28 -19.42
N ARG A 93 -23.84 34.02 -20.48
CA ARG A 93 -23.33 33.63 -21.80
C ARG A 93 -23.00 34.91 -22.59
N SER A 94 -21.72 35.28 -22.69
CA SER A 94 -21.27 36.32 -23.62
C SER A 94 -20.73 35.67 -24.90
N ARG A 95 -21.34 36.02 -26.03
CA ARG A 95 -21.06 35.46 -27.36
C ARG A 95 -19.72 35.96 -27.89
N GLU A 96 -18.97 35.03 -28.47
CA GLU A 96 -17.77 35.25 -29.26
C GLU A 96 -18.07 36.12 -30.50
N HIS A 97 -17.24 37.14 -30.75
CA HIS A 97 -17.27 37.93 -31.97
C HIS A 97 -16.00 37.64 -32.77
N ARG A 98 -16.17 37.12 -34.00
CA ARG A 98 -15.09 36.82 -34.94
C ARG A 98 -15.23 37.77 -36.14
N PRO A 99 -14.28 38.67 -36.42
CA PRO A 99 -14.27 39.41 -37.68
C PRO A 99 -13.53 38.61 -38.76
N GLY A 100 -14.02 38.74 -39.99
CA GLY A 100 -13.33 38.33 -41.22
C GLY A 100 -12.53 39.48 -41.83
#